data_AF-A0A6B0CNY4-F1
#
_entry.id   AF-A0A6B0CNY4-F1
#
_cell.length_a   1.000
_cell.length_b   1.000
_cell.length_c   1.000
_cell.angle_alpha   90.00
_cell.angle_beta   90.00
_cell.angle_gamma   90.00
#
_symmetry.space_group_name_H-M   'P 1'
#
loop_
_entity.id
_entity.type
_entity.pdbx_description
1 polymer ?
#
loop_
_entity_poly.entity_id
_entity_poly.type
_entity_poly.pdbx_seq_one_letter_code
_entity_poly.pdbx_strand_id
1 'polypeptide(L)'
;MAVKREDVKAIVTAIGGKENLEAATHCVTRLRLVLKDESKVDKGALSNNALVKGQFKADHQYQIVIGPGTVDEVYKHFIEETGAQEASKDEAKQAAAQKGNPVQRLIKLLGDIFIPILPAIVTAGLLMGINNLLTMKGLFGPKALIEMYPQIADISNIINVIASTAFIFLPALIG
;
A
#
# COMPACT_ATOMS: atom_id res chain seq x y z
N MET A 1 21.74 -10.22 16.22
CA MET A 1 21.81 -11.68 16.05
C MET A 1 22.43 -11.89 14.68
N ALA A 2 23.58 -12.54 14.57
CA ALA A 2 24.27 -12.68 13.29
C ALA A 2 23.43 -13.55 12.34
N VAL A 3 23.25 -13.12 11.09
CA VAL A 3 22.53 -13.91 10.09
C VAL A 3 23.41 -15.06 9.65
N LYS A 4 22.96 -16.29 9.88
CA LYS A 4 23.66 -17.47 9.37
C LYS A 4 23.20 -17.76 7.95
N ARG A 5 24.15 -18.02 7.05
CA ARG A 5 23.85 -18.41 5.66
C ARG A 5 23.01 -19.68 5.56
N GLU A 6 23.16 -20.61 6.51
CA GLU A 6 22.36 -21.84 6.58
C GLU A 6 20.87 -21.56 6.79
N ASP A 7 20.53 -20.59 7.65
CA ASP A 7 19.14 -20.19 7.87
C ASP A 7 18.54 -19.57 6.61
N VAL A 8 19.32 -18.79 5.85
CA VAL A 8 18.88 -18.20 4.58
C VAL A 8 18.70 -19.27 3.50
N LYS A 9 19.60 -20.25 3.40
CA LYS A 9 19.44 -21.42 2.51
C LYS A 9 18.17 -22.20 2.83
N ALA A 10 17.89 -22.43 4.12
CA ALA A 10 16.66 -23.09 4.55
C ALA A 10 15.41 -22.31 4.12
N ILE A 11 15.43 -20.97 4.12
CA ILE A 11 14.34 -20.15 3.56
C ILE A 11 14.20 -20.39 2.05
N VAL A 12 15.29 -20.40 1.28
CA VAL A 12 15.26 -20.65 -0.17
C VAL A 12 14.70 -22.05 -0.49
N THR A 13 15.10 -23.06 0.27
CA THR A 13 14.55 -24.42 0.11
C THR A 13 13.07 -24.45 0.47
N ALA A 14 12.68 -23.82 1.57
CA ALA A 14 11.30 -23.84 2.05
C ALA A 14 10.33 -23.09 1.12
N ILE A 15 10.78 -22.13 0.30
CA ILE A 15 9.93 -21.51 -0.72
C ILE A 15 9.81 -22.34 -2.00
N GLY A 16 10.38 -23.53 -2.08
CA GLY A 16 10.36 -24.40 -3.25
C GLY A 16 11.53 -24.17 -4.22
N GLY A 17 12.65 -23.64 -3.73
CA GLY A 17 13.88 -23.46 -4.49
C GLY A 17 13.97 -22.13 -5.26
N LYS A 18 15.16 -21.85 -5.80
CA LYS A 18 15.44 -20.63 -6.59
C LYS A 18 14.62 -20.57 -7.87
N GLU A 19 14.27 -21.73 -8.43
CA GLU A 19 13.44 -21.88 -9.61
C GLU A 19 12.00 -21.41 -9.40
N ASN A 20 11.52 -21.42 -8.16
CA ASN A 20 10.19 -20.94 -7.78
C ASN A 20 10.16 -19.43 -7.51
N LEU A 21 11.31 -18.76 -7.49
CA LEU A 21 11.42 -17.32 -7.29
C LEU A 21 11.33 -16.60 -8.65
N GLU A 22 10.48 -15.56 -8.73
CA GLU A 22 10.48 -14.62 -9.86
C GLU A 22 11.16 -13.31 -9.51
N ALA A 23 10.86 -12.76 -8.34
CA ALA A 23 11.46 -11.51 -7.87
C ALA A 23 11.53 -11.50 -6.34
N ALA A 24 12.55 -10.85 -5.80
CA ALA A 24 12.71 -10.64 -4.38
C ALA A 24 13.03 -9.17 -4.09
N THR A 25 12.37 -8.61 -3.09
CA THR A 25 12.66 -7.28 -2.55
C THR A 25 12.51 -7.28 -1.03
N HIS A 26 12.89 -6.20 -0.37
CA HIS A 26 12.71 -6.05 1.08
C HIS A 26 12.23 -4.65 1.45
N CYS A 27 11.58 -4.56 2.60
CA CYS A 27 11.35 -3.30 3.30
C CYS A 27 12.09 -3.33 4.64
N VAL A 28 11.75 -2.44 5.58
CA VAL A 28 12.48 -2.31 6.86
C VAL A 28 12.42 -3.57 7.73
N THR A 29 11.38 -4.40 7.59
CA THR A 29 11.15 -5.55 8.49
C THR A 29 10.77 -6.85 7.79
N ARG A 30 10.56 -6.83 6.48
CA ARG A 30 10.01 -7.98 5.73
C ARG A 30 10.77 -8.22 4.44
N LEU A 31 11.01 -9.50 4.17
CA LEU A 31 11.40 -10.01 2.86
C LEU A 31 10.13 -10.27 2.05
N ARG A 32 10.04 -9.74 0.84
CA ARG A 32 8.88 -9.82 -0.05
C ARG A 32 9.26 -10.58 -1.30
N LEU A 33 8.59 -11.70 -1.54
CA LEU A 33 8.90 -12.63 -2.62
C LEU A 33 7.73 -12.72 -3.59
N VAL A 34 8.01 -12.62 -4.88
CA VAL A 34 7.08 -13.00 -5.94
C VAL A 34 7.44 -14.43 -6.36
N LEU A 35 6.55 -15.38 -6.10
CA LEU A 35 6.79 -16.80 -6.35
C LEU A 35 5.98 -17.30 -7.55
N LYS A 36 6.56 -18.18 -8.38
CA LYS A 36 5.87 -18.83 -9.52
C LYS A 36 4.67 -19.63 -9.04
N ASP A 37 4.88 -20.43 -8.00
CA ASP A 37 3.89 -21.32 -7.44
C ASP A 37 3.94 -21.28 -5.91
N GLU A 38 2.94 -20.67 -5.30
CA GLU A 38 2.86 -20.55 -3.85
C GLU A 38 2.47 -21.85 -3.13
N SER A 39 2.05 -22.89 -3.86
CA SER A 39 1.71 -24.21 -3.28
C SER A 39 2.95 -24.99 -2.86
N LYS A 40 4.11 -24.65 -3.44
CA LYS A 40 5.42 -25.26 -3.12
C LYS A 40 6.05 -24.74 -1.84
N VAL A 41 5.40 -23.78 -1.17
CA VAL A 41 5.95 -23.18 0.04
C VAL A 41 5.68 -24.05 1.26
N ASP A 42 6.74 -24.54 1.89
CA ASP A 42 6.71 -25.24 3.16
C ASP A 42 6.61 -24.24 4.33
N LYS A 43 5.36 -24.02 4.74
CA LYS A 43 5.00 -23.15 5.88
C LYS A 43 5.60 -23.62 7.20
N GLY A 44 5.75 -24.94 7.39
CA GLY A 44 6.28 -25.53 8.61
C GLY A 44 7.78 -25.28 8.73
N ALA A 45 8.52 -25.57 7.67
CA ALA A 45 9.96 -25.29 7.58
C ALA A 45 10.26 -23.79 7.77
N LEU A 46 9.46 -22.89 7.17
CA LEU A 46 9.61 -21.45 7.39
C LEU A 46 9.37 -21.04 8.84
N SER A 47 8.34 -21.58 9.50
CA SER A 47 8.01 -21.22 10.89
C SER A 47 9.05 -21.73 11.90
N ASN A 48 9.76 -22.81 11.55
CA ASN A 48 10.83 -23.38 12.37
C ASN A 48 12.18 -22.68 12.19
N ASN A 49 12.31 -21.77 11.24
CA ASN A 49 13.54 -21.03 10.98
C ASN A 49 13.72 -19.89 12.00
N ALA A 50 14.90 -19.80 12.61
CA ALA A 50 15.19 -18.84 13.68
C ALA A 50 15.08 -17.36 13.23
N LEU A 51 15.23 -17.07 11.93
CA LEU A 51 15.11 -15.72 11.38
C LEU A 51 13.65 -15.32 11.11
N VAL A 52 12.74 -16.28 11.00
CA VAL A 52 11.35 -16.04 10.58
C VAL A 52 10.47 -15.85 11.80
N LYS A 53 9.95 -14.63 11.95
CA LYS A 53 8.99 -14.27 13.01
C LYS A 53 7.53 -14.42 12.58
N GLY A 54 7.30 -14.66 11.29
CA GLY A 54 5.98 -14.86 10.72
C GLY A 54 6.00 -14.87 9.19
N GLN A 55 4.93 -15.37 8.58
CA GLN A 55 4.77 -15.42 7.13
C GLN A 55 3.30 -15.27 6.75
N PHE A 56 3.04 -14.49 5.71
CA PHE A 56 1.69 -14.26 5.20
C PHE A 56 1.70 -13.87 3.72
N LYS A 57 0.53 -13.97 3.10
CA LYS A 57 0.32 -13.61 1.69
C LYS A 57 -0.44 -12.29 1.62
N ALA A 58 0.10 -11.34 0.84
CA ALA A 58 -0.56 -10.07 0.57
C ALA A 58 -0.09 -9.50 -0.76
N ASP A 59 -0.98 -8.87 -1.52
CA ASP A 59 -0.67 -8.20 -2.80
C ASP A 59 0.03 -9.09 -3.85
N HIS A 60 -0.26 -10.40 -3.83
CA HIS A 60 0.37 -11.42 -4.69
C HIS A 60 1.88 -11.57 -4.45
N GLN A 61 2.30 -11.21 -3.24
CA GLN A 61 3.63 -11.44 -2.72
C GLN A 61 3.53 -12.35 -1.49
N TYR A 62 4.48 -13.25 -1.39
CA TYR A 62 4.72 -14.02 -0.19
C TYR A 62 5.67 -13.21 0.72
N GLN A 63 5.19 -12.81 1.90
CA GLN A 63 5.93 -11.97 2.83
C GLN A 63 6.42 -12.78 4.01
N ILE A 64 7.72 -12.68 4.27
CA ILE A 64 8.40 -13.30 5.41
C ILE A 64 8.84 -12.18 6.36
N VAL A 65 8.32 -12.21 7.58
CA VAL A 65 8.65 -11.25 8.63
C VAL A 65 9.93 -11.69 9.32
N ILE A 66 10.95 -10.83 9.29
CA ILE A 66 12.26 -11.10 9.88
C ILE A 66 12.51 -10.16 11.06
N GLY A 67 12.30 -8.86 10.82
CA GLY A 67 12.48 -7.81 11.82
C GLY A 67 13.47 -6.72 11.38
N PRO A 68 13.43 -5.57 12.06
CA PRO A 68 14.29 -4.44 11.73
C PRO A 68 15.76 -4.76 12.01
N GLY A 69 16.65 -4.25 11.16
CA GLY A 69 18.11 -4.38 11.29
C GLY A 69 18.71 -5.71 10.82
N THR A 70 17.90 -6.76 10.63
CA THR A 70 18.37 -8.09 10.16
C THR A 70 17.96 -8.38 8.72
N VAL A 71 16.90 -7.74 8.22
CA VAL A 71 16.32 -8.04 6.90
C VAL A 71 17.25 -7.71 5.74
N ASP A 72 18.06 -6.65 5.84
CA ASP A 72 18.98 -6.23 4.78
C ASP A 72 20.08 -7.28 4.57
N GLU A 73 20.63 -7.81 5.67
CA GLU A 73 21.64 -8.87 5.66
C GLU A 73 21.05 -10.19 5.12
N VAL A 74 19.82 -10.53 5.53
CA VAL A 74 19.12 -11.71 4.97
C VAL A 74 18.87 -11.55 3.49
N TYR A 75 18.41 -10.38 3.03
CA TYR A 75 18.16 -10.12 1.61
C TYR A 75 19.43 -10.30 0.79
N LYS A 76 20.55 -9.74 1.25
CA LYS A 76 21.84 -9.87 0.57
C LYS A 76 22.25 -11.34 0.39
N HIS A 77 22.21 -12.12 1.47
CA HIS A 77 22.51 -13.56 1.38
C HIS A 77 21.48 -14.32 0.54
N PHE A 78 20.21 -13.92 0.57
CA PHE A 78 19.17 -14.57 -0.20
C PHE A 78 19.36 -14.37 -1.70
N ILE A 79 19.77 -13.17 -2.12
CA ILE A 79 20.12 -12.85 -3.51
C ILE A 79 21.38 -13.63 -3.93
N GLU A 80 22.42 -13.67 -3.09
CA GLU A 80 23.63 -14.47 -3.35
C GLU A 80 23.31 -15.96 -3.57
N GLU A 81 22.42 -16.54 -2.76
CA GLU A 81 22.07 -17.98 -2.82
C GLU A 81 21.11 -18.31 -3.99
N THR A 82 20.21 -17.40 -4.34
CA THR A 82 19.24 -17.62 -5.42
C THR A 82 19.81 -17.30 -6.79
N GLY A 83 20.83 -16.45 -6.86
CA GLY A 83 21.38 -15.92 -8.12
C GLY A 83 20.39 -15.02 -8.87
N ALA A 84 19.31 -14.60 -8.21
CA ALA A 84 18.37 -13.63 -8.75
C ALA A 84 19.09 -12.28 -8.89
N GLN A 85 18.89 -11.55 -9.98
CA GLN A 85 19.31 -10.14 -10.03
C GLN A 85 18.53 -9.37 -8.95
N GLU A 86 19.16 -8.38 -8.30
CA GLU A 86 18.46 -7.44 -7.42
C GLU A 86 17.36 -6.75 -8.26
N ALA A 87 16.14 -7.27 -8.17
CA ALA A 87 15.00 -6.68 -8.83
C ALA A 87 14.69 -5.36 -8.12
N SER A 88 14.55 -4.28 -8.88
CA SER A 88 14.12 -3.02 -8.31
C SER A 88 12.74 -3.19 -7.65
N LYS A 89 12.41 -2.33 -6.67
CA LYS A 89 11.08 -2.35 -6.04
C LYS A 89 9.96 -2.25 -7.09
N ASP A 90 10.20 -1.53 -8.18
CA ASP A 90 9.23 -1.36 -9.27
C ASP A 90 9.08 -2.63 -10.12
N GLU A 91 10.16 -3.37 -10.37
CA GLU A 91 10.13 -4.65 -11.10
C GLU A 91 9.38 -5.73 -10.30
N ALA A 92 9.65 -5.82 -8.99
CA ALA A 92 8.93 -6.73 -8.10
C ALA A 92 7.44 -6.35 -7.97
N LYS A 93 7.10 -5.05 -8.01
CA LYS A 93 5.71 -4.56 -8.00
C LYS A 93 5.00 -4.88 -9.31
N GLN A 94 5.67 -4.75 -10.46
CA GLN A 94 5.12 -5.11 -11.77
C GLN A 94 4.88 -6.62 -11.91
N ALA A 95 5.84 -7.46 -11.52
CA ALA A 95 5.68 -8.92 -11.54
C ALA A 95 4.49 -9.37 -10.65
N ALA A 96 4.35 -8.79 -9.45
CA ALA A 96 3.20 -9.04 -8.59
C ALA A 96 1.88 -8.53 -9.17
N ALA A 97 1.88 -7.36 -9.82
CA ALA A 97 0.69 -6.82 -10.50
C ALA A 97 0.23 -7.70 -11.68
N GLN A 98 1.15 -8.43 -12.31
CA GLN A 98 0.85 -9.39 -13.37
C GLN A 98 0.28 -10.73 -12.86
N LYS A 99 0.16 -10.96 -11.55
CA LYS A 99 -0.34 -12.23 -10.98
C LYS A 99 -1.79 -12.24 -10.49
N GLY A 100 -2.56 -11.19 -10.77
CA GLY A 100 -3.98 -11.10 -10.38
C GLY A 100 -4.96 -11.43 -11.50
N ASN A 101 -6.20 -11.77 -11.14
CA ASN A 101 -7.33 -11.77 -12.08
C ASN A 101 -7.51 -10.33 -12.64
N PRO A 102 -7.86 -10.14 -13.94
CA PRO A 102 -8.15 -8.83 -14.53
C PRO A 102 -8.94 -7.85 -13.64
N VAL A 103 -9.96 -8.34 -12.93
CA VAL A 103 -10.76 -7.51 -12.00
C VAL A 103 -9.94 -7.00 -10.82
N GLN A 104 -9.10 -7.85 -10.23
CA GLN A 104 -8.22 -7.47 -9.11
C GLN A 104 -7.17 -6.46 -9.55
N ARG A 105 -6.65 -6.59 -10.79
CA ARG A 105 -5.71 -5.61 -11.35
C ARG A 105 -6.37 -4.25 -11.56
N LEU A 106 -7.61 -4.23 -12.05
CA LEU A 106 -8.38 -3.00 -12.19
C LEU A 106 -8.63 -2.34 -10.84
N ILE A 107 -9.05 -3.10 -9.83
CA ILE A 107 -9.26 -2.57 -8.46
C ILE A 107 -7.96 -2.02 -7.88
N LYS A 108 -6.84 -2.72 -8.08
CA LYS A 108 -5.51 -2.27 -7.61
C LYS A 108 -5.06 -0.99 -8.32
N LEU A 109 -5.30 -0.88 -9.63
CA LEU A 109 -5.03 0.33 -10.39
C LEU A 109 -5.82 1.53 -9.85
N LEU A 110 -7.12 1.35 -9.63
CA LEU A 110 -7.97 2.38 -9.02
C LEU A 110 -7.48 2.73 -7.60
N GLY A 111 -7.13 1.73 -6.80
CA GLY A 111 -6.58 1.92 -5.46
C GLY A 111 -5.28 2.73 -5.48
N ASP A 112 -4.34 2.39 -6.34
CA ASP A 112 -3.05 3.09 -6.45
C ASP A 112 -3.23 4.56 -6.89
N ILE A 113 -4.28 4.89 -7.66
CA ILE A 113 -4.64 6.26 -8.04
C ILE A 113 -5.32 7.02 -6.88
N PHE A 114 -6.32 6.42 -6.24
CA PHE A 114 -7.18 7.13 -5.28
C PHE A 114 -6.65 7.15 -3.86
N ILE A 115 -5.92 6.13 -3.40
CA ILE A 115 -5.42 6.04 -2.00
C ILE A 115 -4.55 7.25 -1.62
N PRO A 116 -3.59 7.71 -2.44
CA PRO A 116 -2.76 8.86 -2.10
C PRO A 116 -3.56 10.17 -1.93
N ILE A 117 -4.62 10.35 -2.73
CA ILE A 117 -5.45 11.57 -2.73
C ILE A 117 -6.68 11.47 -1.80
N LEU A 118 -6.95 10.28 -1.25
CA LEU A 118 -8.12 10.02 -0.39
C LEU A 118 -8.23 10.99 0.79
N PRO A 119 -7.16 11.29 1.55
CA PRO A 119 -7.27 12.23 2.67
C PRO A 119 -7.75 13.62 2.23
N ALA A 120 -7.22 14.12 1.12
CA ALA A 120 -7.58 15.45 0.60
C ALA A 120 -9.04 15.51 0.13
N ILE A 121 -9.49 14.51 -0.62
CA ILE A 121 -10.88 14.44 -1.14
C ILE A 121 -11.88 14.27 0.00
N VAL A 122 -11.57 13.43 1.00
CA VAL A 122 -12.44 13.22 2.15
C VAL A 122 -12.58 14.52 2.96
N THR A 123 -11.47 15.21 3.24
CA THR A 123 -11.52 16.50 3.93
C THR A 123 -12.30 17.54 3.13
N ALA A 124 -12.04 17.66 1.82
CA ALA A 124 -12.77 18.58 0.96
C ALA A 124 -14.28 18.27 0.91
N GLY A 125 -14.66 17.00 0.81
CA GLY A 125 -16.05 16.57 0.81
C GLY A 125 -16.78 16.88 2.12
N LEU A 126 -16.13 16.66 3.26
CA LEU A 126 -16.68 17.02 4.57
C LEU A 126 -16.85 18.54 4.72
N LEU A 127 -15.85 19.32 4.28
CA LEU A 127 -15.90 20.77 4.28
C LEU A 127 -17.03 21.32 3.37
N MET A 128 -17.19 20.77 2.16
CA MET A 128 -18.33 21.07 1.30
C MET A 128 -19.67 20.71 1.96
N GLY A 129 -19.74 19.56 2.63
CA GLY A 129 -20.93 19.15 3.38
C GLY A 129 -21.31 20.19 4.44
N ILE A 130 -20.34 20.64 5.23
CA ILE A 130 -20.55 21.73 6.22
C ILE A 130 -21.00 23.02 5.52
N ASN A 131 -20.32 23.43 4.45
CA ASN A 131 -20.69 24.63 3.69
C ASN A 131 -22.13 24.55 3.16
N ASN A 132 -22.56 23.38 2.68
CA ASN A 132 -23.92 23.17 2.22
C ASN A 132 -24.94 23.31 3.37
N LEU A 133 -24.63 22.84 4.58
CA LEU A 133 -25.50 23.07 5.74
C LEU A 133 -25.64 24.56 6.09
N LEU A 134 -24.57 25.35 5.92
CA LEU A 134 -24.57 26.78 6.23
C LEU A 134 -25.30 27.62 5.16
N THR A 135 -25.25 27.20 3.90
CA THR A 135 -25.74 27.96 2.74
C THR A 135 -27.12 27.53 2.24
N MET A 136 -27.58 26.32 2.61
CA MET A 136 -28.84 25.78 2.13
C MET A 136 -30.05 26.48 2.78
N LYS A 137 -30.91 27.04 1.94
CA LYS A 137 -32.20 27.62 2.33
C LYS A 137 -33.19 26.51 2.63
N GLY A 138 -34.07 26.71 3.62
CA GLY A 138 -35.10 25.75 3.99
C GLY A 138 -34.66 24.70 5.01
N LEU A 139 -33.35 24.58 5.31
CA LEU A 139 -32.86 23.58 6.27
C LEU A 139 -33.10 24.01 7.73
N PHE A 140 -32.78 25.26 8.06
CA PHE A 140 -32.93 25.83 9.40
C PHE A 140 -33.93 26.99 9.47
N GLY A 141 -34.74 27.15 8.40
CA GLY A 141 -35.67 28.25 8.21
C GLY A 141 -35.72 28.71 6.75
N PRO A 142 -36.52 29.74 6.44
CA PRO A 142 -36.68 30.23 5.07
C PRO A 142 -35.42 30.90 4.50
N LYS A 143 -34.52 31.37 5.37
CA LYS A 143 -33.22 31.96 5.02
C LYS A 143 -32.08 31.00 5.34
N ALA A 144 -30.97 31.13 4.63
CA ALA A 144 -29.77 30.34 4.93
C ALA A 144 -29.12 30.80 6.24
N LEU A 145 -28.34 29.95 6.91
CA LEU A 145 -27.66 30.32 8.16
C LEU A 145 -26.69 31.49 7.93
N ILE A 146 -26.02 31.53 6.79
CA ILE A 146 -25.16 32.66 6.40
C ILE A 146 -25.93 33.98 6.22
N GLU A 147 -27.22 33.94 5.90
CA GLU A 147 -28.08 35.13 5.77
C GLU A 147 -28.64 35.56 7.13
N MET A 148 -28.80 34.62 8.07
CA MET A 148 -29.26 34.87 9.43
C MET A 148 -28.12 35.35 10.35
N TYR A 149 -26.90 34.87 10.10
CA TYR A 149 -25.69 35.17 10.87
C TYR A 149 -24.57 35.61 9.92
N PRO A 150 -24.49 36.90 9.55
CA PRO A 150 -23.50 37.40 8.58
C PRO A 150 -22.05 37.10 8.98
N GLN A 151 -21.75 37.00 10.27
CA GLN A 151 -20.41 36.69 10.79
C GLN A 151 -19.85 35.33 10.37
N ILE A 152 -20.70 34.37 9.97
CA ILE A 152 -20.25 33.04 9.49
C ILE A 152 -20.17 32.97 7.96
N ALA A 153 -20.61 34.00 7.24
CA ALA A 153 -20.59 34.02 5.77
C ALA A 153 -19.16 33.96 5.22
N ASP A 154 -18.24 34.71 5.82
CA ASP A 154 -16.83 34.71 5.41
C ASP A 154 -16.16 33.36 5.65
N ILE A 155 -16.47 32.70 6.77
CA ILE A 155 -15.99 31.35 7.08
C ILE A 155 -16.52 30.35 6.05
N SER A 156 -17.81 30.43 5.70
CA SER A 156 -18.42 29.59 4.66
C SER A 156 -17.71 29.77 3.31
N ASN A 157 -17.41 31.02 2.92
CA ASN A 157 -16.69 31.30 1.69
C ASN A 157 -15.27 30.72 1.69
N ILE A 158 -14.53 30.84 2.79
CA ILE A 158 -13.19 30.24 2.93
C ILE A 158 -13.27 28.72 2.81
N ILE A 159 -14.22 28.09 3.50
CA ILE A 159 -14.46 26.64 3.42
C ILE A 159 -14.74 26.22 1.97
N ASN A 160 -15.62 26.96 1.29
CA ASN A 160 -15.98 26.68 -0.10
C ASN A 160 -14.77 26.80 -1.04
N VAL A 161 -13.94 27.84 -0.90
CA VAL A 161 -12.73 28.01 -1.72
C VAL A 161 -11.75 26.86 -1.50
N ILE A 162 -11.44 26.53 -0.24
CA ILE A 162 -10.50 25.44 0.08
C ILE A 162 -11.02 24.11 -0.47
N ALA A 163 -12.28 23.79 -0.20
CA ALA A 163 -12.86 22.52 -0.59
C ALA A 163 -13.02 22.40 -2.10
N SER A 164 -13.56 23.43 -2.78
CA SER A 164 -13.75 23.41 -4.23
C SER A 164 -12.44 23.32 -4.99
N THR A 165 -11.39 24.01 -4.52
CA THR A 165 -10.06 23.93 -5.12
C THR A 165 -9.55 22.48 -5.15
N ALA A 166 -9.71 21.72 -4.07
CA ALA A 166 -9.29 20.32 -4.03
C ALA A 166 -9.98 19.45 -5.10
N PHE A 167 -11.25 19.72 -5.43
CA PHE A 167 -11.97 19.00 -6.50
C PHE A 167 -11.67 19.55 -7.90
N ILE A 168 -11.47 20.86 -8.04
CA ILE A 168 -11.12 21.49 -9.32
C ILE A 168 -9.76 20.98 -9.81
N PHE A 169 -8.80 20.81 -8.90
CA PHE A 169 -7.48 20.27 -9.21
C PHE A 169 -7.41 18.75 -9.23
N LEU A 170 -8.53 18.05 -9.01
CA LEU A 170 -8.57 16.58 -9.01
C LEU A 170 -8.00 15.96 -10.30
N PRO A 171 -8.31 16.47 -11.52
CA PRO A 171 -7.68 15.95 -12.75
C PRO A 171 -6.16 16.08 -12.73
N ALA A 172 -5.62 17.20 -12.24
CA ALA A 172 -4.17 17.42 -12.16
C ALA A 172 -3.48 16.55 -11.10
N LEU A 173 -4.19 16.17 -10.03
CA LEU A 173 -3.67 15.28 -8.98
C LEU A 173 -3.67 13.81 -9.40
N ILE A 174 -4.58 13.43 -10.31
CA ILE A 174 -4.68 12.07 -10.84
C ILE A 174 -3.75 11.87 -12.05
N GLY A 175 -3.49 12.94 -12.82
CA GLY A 175 -2.70 12.91 -14.06
C GLY A 175 -3.58 12.87 -15.30
#